data_AF-A0A4Y3RHV1-F1
#
_entry.id   AF-A0A4Y3RHV1-F1
#
_cell.length_a   1.000
_cell.length_b   1.000
_cell.length_c   1.000
_cell.angle_alpha   90.00
_cell.angle_beta   90.00
_cell.angle_gamma   90.00
#
_symmetry.space_group_name_H-M   'P 1'
#
loop_
_entity.id
_entity.type
_entity.pdbx_description
1 polymer ?
#
loop_
_entity_poly.entity_id
_entity_poly.type
_entity_poly.pdbx_seq_one_letter_code
_entity_poly.pdbx_strand_id
1 'polypeptide(L)' 'MSGTEGRTLEDMTDATSYCGIPEPAGPKPEPAAEGPFASCVLCQEPTEYPESTKGITLCPVCEWQEAQRTACSG' A
#
# COMPACT_ATOMS: atom_id res chain seq x y z
N MET A 1 -39.18 -31.39 -4.30
CA MET A 1 -39.32 -31.13 -5.74
C MET A 1 -39.29 -29.64 -5.94
N SER A 2 -38.54 -29.20 -6.96
CA SER A 2 -38.30 -27.80 -7.36
C SER A 2 -37.25 -27.10 -6.49
N GLY A 3 -36.06 -26.71 -6.94
CA GLY A 3 -35.35 -26.68 -8.24
C GLY A 3 -34.07 -25.89 -7.90
N THR A 4 -32.85 -26.33 -8.21
CA THR A 4 -32.13 -26.01 -9.48
C THR A 4 -32.54 -24.60 -9.95
N GLU A 5 -31.70 -23.57 -9.88
CA GLU A 5 -30.61 -23.33 -10.83
C GLU A 5 -29.95 -21.98 -10.51
N GLY A 6 -28.63 -21.90 -10.69
CA GLY A 6 -27.97 -20.63 -10.99
C GLY A 6 -27.26 -19.95 -9.83
N ARG A 7 -26.22 -20.57 -9.26
CA ARG A 7 -25.04 -19.76 -8.90
C ARG A 7 -24.42 -19.33 -10.22
N THR A 8 -24.98 -18.27 -10.80
CA THR A 8 -24.64 -17.81 -12.14
C THR A 8 -23.19 -17.33 -12.16
N LEU A 9 -22.55 -17.47 -13.32
CA LEU A 9 -21.24 -16.90 -13.63
C LEU A 9 -21.18 -15.39 -13.27
N GLU A 10 -22.35 -14.73 -13.23
CA GLU A 10 -22.58 -13.32 -12.86
C GLU A 10 -22.26 -13.03 -11.37
N ASP A 11 -22.54 -13.96 -10.45
CA ASP A 11 -22.19 -13.84 -9.01
C ASP A 11 -20.66 -13.94 -8.78
N MET A 12 -19.98 -14.76 -9.58
CA MET A 12 -18.51 -14.87 -9.55
C MET A 12 -17.82 -13.66 -10.20
N THR A 13 -18.50 -12.95 -11.12
CA THR A 13 -17.99 -11.71 -11.71
C THR A 13 -18.29 -10.48 -10.85
N ASP A 14 -19.42 -10.45 -10.15
CA ASP A 14 -19.73 -9.42 -9.15
C ASP A 14 -18.74 -9.43 -7.97
N ALA A 15 -18.35 -10.61 -7.49
CA ALA A 15 -17.29 -10.75 -6.49
C ALA A 15 -15.92 -10.24 -6.98
N THR A 16 -15.65 -10.38 -8.29
CA THR A 16 -14.46 -9.81 -8.96
C THR A 16 -14.63 -8.32 -9.30
N SER A 17 -15.79 -7.72 -9.03
CA SER A 17 -16.04 -6.28 -9.21
C SER A 17 -16.04 -5.55 -7.87
N TYR A 18 -16.62 -6.18 -6.83
CA TYR A 18 -16.78 -5.59 -5.50
C TYR A 18 -15.44 -5.46 -4.75
N CYS A 19 -14.54 -6.44 -4.91
CA CYS A 19 -13.16 -6.40 -4.42
C CYS A 19 -12.13 -6.90 -5.45
N GLY A 20 -12.49 -7.07 -6.72
CA GLY A 20 -11.50 -7.45 -7.71
C GLY A 20 -10.61 -6.26 -8.03
N ILE A 21 -9.44 -6.29 -7.43
CA ILE A 21 -8.33 -5.42 -7.79
C ILE A 21 -7.97 -5.82 -9.23
N PRO A 22 -8.19 -4.97 -10.25
CA PRO A 22 -7.64 -5.26 -11.57
C PRO A 22 -6.13 -5.44 -11.37
N GLU A 23 -5.52 -6.46 -11.99
CA GLU A 23 -4.07 -6.63 -11.90
C GLU A 23 -3.41 -5.28 -12.17
N PRO A 24 -2.67 -4.72 -11.20
CA PRO A 24 -2.10 -3.41 -11.38
C PRO A 24 -1.15 -3.51 -12.56
N ALA A 25 -1.53 -2.91 -13.70
CA ALA A 25 -0.65 -2.66 -14.83
C ALA A 25 0.39 -1.56 -14.50
N GLY A 26 0.79 -1.49 -13.24
CA GLY A 26 1.81 -0.59 -12.73
C GLY A 26 3.20 -1.16 -12.99
N PRO A 27 4.23 -0.32 -12.91
CA PRO A 27 5.61 -0.77 -13.03
C PRO A 27 5.86 -1.91 -12.03
N LYS A 28 6.50 -2.99 -12.52
CA LYS A 28 6.97 -4.10 -11.68
C LYS A 28 7.76 -3.49 -10.52
N PRO A 29 7.52 -3.90 -9.25
CA PRO A 29 8.27 -3.37 -8.12
C PRO A 29 9.75 -3.52 -8.44
N GLU A 30 10.45 -2.39 -8.40
CA GLU A 30 11.89 -2.36 -8.58
C GLU A 30 12.51 -3.31 -7.54
N PRO A 31 13.60 -4.01 -7.89
CA PRO A 31 14.27 -4.88 -6.93
C PRO A 31 14.49 -4.12 -5.63
N ALA A 32 14.12 -4.75 -4.50
CA ALA A 32 14.28 -4.16 -3.17
C ALA A 32 15.70 -3.59 -3.09
N ALA A 33 15.78 -2.28 -2.90
CA ALA A 33 17.03 -1.58 -3.06
C ALA A 33 18.09 -2.19 -2.14
N GLU A 34 19.17 -2.65 -2.77
CA GLU A 34 20.27 -3.32 -2.11
C GLU A 34 21.18 -2.27 -1.48
N GLY A 35 20.99 -2.03 -0.17
CA GLY A 35 21.74 -1.05 0.59
C GLY A 35 21.24 -0.88 2.02
N PRO A 36 21.97 -0.13 2.87
CA PRO A 36 21.47 0.21 4.19
C PRO A 36 20.18 1.04 4.08
N PHE A 37 19.21 0.71 4.92
CA PHE A 37 18.00 1.51 5.06
C PHE A 37 18.33 2.84 5.74
N ALA A 38 17.70 3.92 5.28
CA ALA A 38 17.87 5.22 5.91
C ALA A 38 17.33 5.20 7.34
N SER A 39 17.97 5.90 8.26
CA SER A 39 17.44 6.10 9.61
C SER A 39 16.44 7.25 9.65
N CYS A 40 15.28 7.03 10.26
CA CYS A 40 14.28 8.07 10.49
C CYS A 40 14.83 9.17 11.40
N VAL A 41 14.64 10.45 11.05
CA VAL A 41 15.15 11.57 11.86
C VAL A 41 14.38 11.78 13.17
N LEU A 42 13.17 11.23 13.32
CA LEU A 42 12.35 11.38 14.52
C LEU A 42 12.52 10.22 15.51
N CYS A 43 12.51 8.97 15.04
CA CYS A 43 12.58 7.79 15.91
C CYS A 43 13.92 7.04 15.85
N GLN A 44 14.83 7.43 14.95
CA GLN A 44 16.12 6.75 14.70
C GLN A 44 16.04 5.28 14.27
N GLU A 45 14.84 4.75 13.99
CA GLU A 45 14.66 3.41 13.46
C GLU A 45 14.97 3.35 11.95
N PRO A 46 15.46 2.20 11.44
CA PRO A 46 15.61 2.01 10.00
C PRO A 46 14.25 2.09 9.31
N THR A 47 14.18 2.85 8.23
CA THR A 47 12.98 3.00 7.39
C THR A 47 12.85 1.80 6.43
N GLU A 48 11.74 1.72 5.70
CA GLU A 48 11.62 0.76 4.58
C GLU A 48 12.35 1.23 3.31
N TYR A 49 12.86 2.46 3.30
CA TYR A 49 13.49 3.07 2.14
C TYR A 49 15.02 3.01 2.26
N PRO A 50 15.74 2.67 1.18
CA PRO A 50 17.20 2.71 1.15
C PRO A 50 17.70 4.15 1.30
N GLU A 51 18.91 4.33 1.82
CA GLU A 51 19.59 5.65 1.83
C GLU A 51 19.79 6.26 0.44
N SER A 52 19.72 5.43 -0.60
CA SER A 52 19.77 5.86 -2.00
C SER A 52 18.54 6.67 -2.42
N THR A 53 17.39 6.49 -1.76
CA THR A 53 16.15 7.21 -2.07
C THR A 53 16.24 8.65 -1.57
N LYS A 54 16.46 9.59 -2.50
CA LYS A 54 16.59 11.02 -2.18
C LYS A 54 15.24 11.61 -1.79
N GLY A 55 15.23 12.44 -0.74
CA GLY A 55 14.07 13.24 -0.34
C GLY A 55 13.15 12.60 0.70
N ILE A 56 13.39 11.34 1.10
CA ILE A 56 12.63 10.69 2.18
C ILE A 56 13.50 10.60 3.44
N THR A 57 13.12 11.33 4.49
CA THR A 57 13.84 11.40 5.77
C THR A 57 13.04 10.87 6.95
N LEU A 58 11.75 10.56 6.74
CA LEU A 58 10.84 10.02 7.74
C LEU A 58 10.45 8.59 7.38
N CYS A 59 10.22 7.76 8.40
CA CYS A 59 9.56 6.47 8.17
C CYS A 59 8.07 6.69 7.83
N PRO A 60 7.41 5.73 7.14
CA PRO A 60 6.00 5.86 6.75
C PRO A 60 5.06 6.16 7.92
N VAL A 61 5.37 5.62 9.10
CA VAL A 61 4.60 5.86 10.32
C VAL A 61 4.70 7.31 10.77
N CYS A 62 5.91 7.87 10.84
CA CYS A 62 6.15 9.25 11.23
C CYS A 62 5.58 10.23 10.20
N GLU A 63 5.71 9.94 8.91
CA GLU A 63 5.15 10.78 7.85
C GLU A 63 3.62 10.93 7.97
N TRP A 64 2.91 9.81 8.19
CA TRP A 64 1.46 9.85 8.40
C TRP A 64 1.07 10.61 9.69
N GLN A 65 1.84 10.46 10.76
CA GLN A 65 1.58 11.20 12.01
C GLN A 65 1.72 12.71 11.82
N GLU A 66 2.78 13.17 11.14
CA GLU A 66 2.97 14.61 10.84
C GLU A 66 1.86 15.16 9.94
N ALA A 67 1.44 14.40 8.93
CA ALA A 67 0.31 14.74 8.08
C ALA A 67 -0.98 14.87 8.89
N GLN A 68 -1.26 13.91 9.78
CA GLN A 68 -2.45 13.95 10.65
C GLN A 68 -2.41 15.14 11.59
N ARG A 69 -1.27 15.44 12.22
CA ARG A 69 -1.12 16.61 13.10
C ARG A 69 -1.42 17.89 12.34
N THR A 70 -0.89 18.03 11.14
CA THR A 70 -1.14 19.21 10.28
C THR A 70 -2.61 19.31 9.87
N ALA A 71 -3.23 18.18 9.53
CA ALA A 71 -4.65 18.14 9.15
C ALA A 71 -5.61 18.49 10.31
N CYS A 72 -5.23 18.19 11.55
CA CYS A 72 -6.07 18.36 12.74
C CYS A 72 -5.66 19.51 13.67
N SER A 73 -4.75 20.39 13.25
CA SER A 73 -4.28 21.54 14.05
C SER A 73 -4.93 22.88 13.66
N GLY A 74 -6.10 22.82 13.00
CA GLY A 74 -6.93 23.98 12.65
C GLY A 74 -7.64 24.62 13.83
#